data_AF-A0AAV2FEP3-F1
#
_entry.id   AF-A0AAV2FEP3-F1
#
_cell.length_a   1.000
_cell.length_b   1.000
_cell.length_c   1.000
_cell.angle_alpha   90.00
_cell.angle_beta   90.00
_cell.angle_gamma   90.00
#
_symmetry.space_group_name_H-M   'P 1'
#
loop_
_entity.id
_entity.type
_entity.pdbx_description
1 polymer ?
#
loop_
_entity_poly.entity_id
_entity_poly.type
_entity_poly.pdbx_seq_one_letter_code
_entity_poly.pdbx_strand_id
1 'polypeptide(L)'
;MALTSLILLLSVLSITTAAVSLNQDGLFLQRVKLGLSDPNDVLSSWNERDPTPCSSNGVLCSPDGAHVTAVDLSNALLAGPFPSFLCRIQTLTSLSLFNNSINSFLFYLLFQFEQDAVIACCNCIVVAISKHISSFTHPLIQLGKTVEGIEHLV
;
A
#
# COMPACT_ATOMS: atom_id res chain seq x y z
N MET A 1 14.86 -31.35 43.66
CA MET A 1 15.51 -30.16 43.09
C MET A 1 15.73 -30.28 41.58
N ALA A 2 16.30 -31.38 41.06
CA ALA A 2 16.48 -31.54 39.60
C ALA A 2 15.17 -31.69 38.79
N LEU A 3 14.20 -32.43 39.34
CA LEU A 3 12.90 -32.69 38.66
C LEU A 3 12.08 -31.40 38.47
N THR A 4 12.09 -30.52 39.47
CA THR A 4 11.37 -29.23 39.45
C THR A 4 11.99 -28.26 38.47
N SER A 5 13.33 -28.23 38.33
CA SER A 5 14.01 -27.45 37.30
C SER A 5 13.71 -27.98 35.89
N LEU A 6 13.58 -29.29 35.70
CA LEU A 6 13.25 -29.89 34.41
C LEU A 6 11.81 -29.57 33.99
N ILE A 7 10.86 -29.64 34.93
CA ILE A 7 9.46 -29.27 34.70
C ILE A 7 9.33 -27.76 34.40
N LEU A 8 10.08 -26.92 35.11
CA LEU A 8 10.13 -25.48 34.84
C LEU A 8 10.70 -25.20 33.43
N LEU A 9 11.79 -25.88 33.05
CA LEU A 9 12.39 -25.75 31.72
C LEU A 9 11.45 -26.20 30.59
N LEU A 10 10.72 -27.31 30.77
CA LEU A 10 9.72 -27.82 29.83
C LEU A 10 8.50 -26.89 29.72
N SER A 11 8.10 -26.26 30.83
CA SER A 11 7.02 -25.25 30.84
C SER A 11 7.41 -23.98 30.09
N VAL A 12 8.67 -23.55 30.19
CA VAL A 12 9.22 -22.39 29.46
C VAL A 12 9.37 -22.70 27.97
N LEU A 13 9.75 -23.93 27.60
CA LEU A 13 9.82 -24.37 26.20
C LEU A 13 8.44 -24.51 25.53
N SER A 14 7.38 -24.74 26.30
CA SER A 14 6.01 -24.84 25.80
C SER A 14 5.37 -23.47 25.55
N ILE A 15 6.03 -22.38 25.98
CA ILE A 15 5.74 -21.02 25.54
C ILE A 15 6.40 -20.82 24.17
N THR A 16 6.11 -21.70 23.21
CA THR A 16 6.25 -21.34 21.81
C THR A 16 5.10 -20.40 21.51
N THR A 17 5.31 -19.10 21.72
CA THR A 17 4.49 -18.11 21.03
C THR A 17 4.53 -18.51 19.55
N ALA A 18 3.37 -18.76 18.93
CA ALA A 18 3.31 -18.80 17.49
C ALA A 18 3.98 -17.51 17.02
N ALA A 19 5.17 -17.65 16.42
CA ALA A 19 5.86 -16.51 15.86
C ALA A 19 4.99 -16.07 14.69
N VAL A 20 4.09 -15.12 14.94
CA VAL A 20 3.34 -14.46 13.87
C VAL A 20 4.40 -13.71 13.09
N SER A 21 4.77 -14.23 11.94
CA SER A 21 5.65 -13.54 11.01
C SER A 21 5.05 -12.17 10.75
N LEU A 22 5.81 -11.10 10.99
CA LEU A 22 5.35 -9.76 10.65
C LEU A 22 5.06 -9.71 9.15
N ASN A 23 3.85 -9.27 8.80
CA ASN A 23 3.52 -8.98 7.41
C ASN A 23 4.14 -7.63 7.03
N GLN A 24 5.17 -7.66 6.17
CA GLN A 24 5.88 -6.44 5.76
C GLN A 24 4.95 -5.44 5.06
N ASP A 25 4.04 -5.91 4.21
CA ASP A 25 3.05 -5.05 3.56
C ASP A 25 2.11 -4.42 4.60
N GLY A 26 1.69 -5.20 5.60
CA GLY A 26 0.92 -4.71 6.75
C GLY A 26 1.63 -3.58 7.51
N LEU A 27 2.95 -3.66 7.70
CA LEU A 27 3.73 -2.57 8.32
C LEU A 27 3.75 -1.32 7.44
N PHE A 28 3.90 -1.46 6.12
CA PHE A 28 3.87 -0.31 5.21
C PHE A 28 2.50 0.37 5.20
N LEU A 29 1.42 -0.41 5.16
CA LEU A 29 0.05 0.09 5.29
C LEU A 29 -0.15 0.81 6.63
N GLN A 30 0.35 0.25 7.73
CA GLN A 30 0.28 0.90 9.04
C GLN A 30 1.02 2.25 9.05
N ARG A 31 2.16 2.38 8.37
CA ARG A 31 2.87 3.66 8.22
C ARG A 31 2.07 4.68 7.42
N VAL A 32 1.35 4.24 6.40
CA VAL A 32 0.45 5.10 5.62
C VAL A 32 -0.71 5.58 6.48
N LYS A 33 -1.36 4.69 7.23
CA LYS A 33 -2.44 5.04 8.16
C LYS A 33 -2.02 6.11 9.16
N LEU A 34 -0.81 6.01 9.71
CA LEU A 34 -0.28 7.00 10.65
C LEU A 34 0.08 8.35 10.00
N GLY A 35 0.29 8.36 8.68
CA GLY A 35 0.69 9.55 7.93
C GLY A 35 -0.46 10.34 7.34
N LEU A 36 -1.70 9.82 7.40
CA LEU A 36 -2.88 10.43 6.79
C LEU A 36 -3.90 10.84 7.85
N SER A 37 -4.59 11.95 7.60
CA SER A 37 -5.82 12.31 8.29
C SER A 37 -6.98 11.53 7.69
N ASP A 38 -7.66 10.76 8.52
CA ASP A 38 -8.74 9.85 8.15
C ASP A 38 -9.98 10.11 9.04
N PRO A 39 -10.79 11.14 8.73
CA PRO A 39 -11.90 11.56 9.58
C PRO A 39 -13.08 10.56 9.62
N ASN A 40 -13.13 9.61 8.69
CA ASN A 40 -14.20 8.62 8.57
C ASN A 40 -13.75 7.20 8.93
N ASP A 41 -12.55 7.05 9.51
CA ASP A 41 -11.99 5.76 9.92
C ASP A 41 -11.93 4.72 8.77
N VAL A 42 -11.72 5.17 7.53
CA VAL A 42 -11.64 4.31 6.33
C VAL A 42 -10.47 3.33 6.42
N LEU A 43 -9.38 3.72 7.09
CA LEU A 43 -8.16 2.94 7.32
C LEU A 43 -8.19 2.20 8.65
N SER A 44 -9.30 2.19 9.39
CA SER A 44 -9.42 1.53 10.71
C SER A 44 -9.03 0.06 10.68
N SER A 45 -9.38 -0.65 9.61
CA SER A 45 -9.06 -2.07 9.38
C SER A 45 -7.58 -2.35 9.11
N TRP A 46 -6.77 -1.35 8.79
CA TRP A 46 -5.34 -1.55 8.52
C TRP A 46 -4.60 -1.75 9.84
N ASN A 47 -4.13 -2.97 10.07
CA ASN A 47 -3.49 -3.40 11.31
C ASN A 47 -2.25 -4.26 11.02
N GLU A 48 -1.09 -3.80 11.50
CA GLU A 48 0.19 -4.50 11.33
C GLU A 48 0.26 -5.87 12.02
N ARG A 49 -0.65 -6.15 12.95
CA ARG A 49 -0.70 -7.41 13.69
C ARG A 49 -1.49 -8.49 12.97
N ASP A 50 -2.24 -8.12 11.94
CA ASP A 50 -3.00 -9.09 11.17
C ASP A 50 -2.02 -9.98 10.36
N PRO A 51 -2.29 -11.30 10.24
CA PRO A 51 -1.43 -12.19 9.48
C PRO A 51 -1.27 -11.75 8.02
N THR A 52 -2.31 -11.11 7.47
CA THR A 52 -2.33 -10.58 6.12
C THR A 52 -3.22 -9.33 6.03
N PRO A 53 -2.84 -8.32 5.21
CA PRO A 53 -3.66 -7.14 5.00
C PRO A 53 -4.82 -7.36 4.02
N CYS A 54 -5.02 -8.55 3.44
CA CYS A 54 -6.00 -8.75 2.36
C CYS A 54 -7.47 -8.56 2.75
N SER A 55 -7.79 -8.58 4.05
CA SER A 55 -9.12 -8.24 4.58
C SER A 55 -9.28 -6.76 4.90
N SER A 56 -8.21 -5.96 4.72
CA SER A 56 -8.24 -4.53 4.95
C SER A 56 -9.04 -3.82 3.88
N ASN A 57 -9.76 -2.79 4.28
CA ASN A 57 -10.54 -1.96 3.37
C ASN A 57 -9.64 -1.35 2.28
N GLY A 58 -10.07 -1.46 1.02
CA GLY A 58 -9.34 -0.93 -0.12
C GLY A 58 -8.06 -1.68 -0.49
N VAL A 59 -7.77 -2.86 0.08
CA VAL A 59 -6.57 -3.65 -0.23
C VAL A 59 -6.94 -4.88 -1.06
N LEU A 60 -6.23 -5.09 -2.18
CA LEU A 60 -6.28 -6.31 -2.96
C LEU A 60 -4.93 -7.01 -2.90
N CYS A 61 -4.96 -8.33 -2.77
CA CYS A 61 -3.76 -9.16 -2.74
C CYS A 61 -3.61 -10.04 -3.99
N SER A 62 -2.42 -10.62 -4.13
CA SER A 62 -2.12 -11.70 -5.06
C SER A 62 -3.05 -12.91 -4.83
N PRO A 63 -3.21 -13.80 -5.83
CA PRO A 63 -4.10 -14.97 -5.72
C PRO A 63 -3.77 -15.92 -4.57
N ASP A 64 -2.52 -15.95 -4.11
CA ASP A 64 -2.07 -16.72 -2.95
C ASP A 64 -2.31 -16.02 -1.60
N GLY A 65 -2.81 -14.77 -1.61
CA GLY A 65 -3.11 -13.97 -0.43
C GLY A 65 -1.88 -13.48 0.34
N ALA A 66 -0.68 -13.61 -0.24
CA ALA A 66 0.57 -13.31 0.45
C ALA A 66 0.99 -11.84 0.35
N HIS A 67 0.70 -11.19 -0.77
CA HIS A 67 1.25 -9.88 -1.11
C HIS A 67 0.18 -8.90 -1.60
N VAL A 68 0.33 -7.62 -1.26
CA VAL A 68 -0.56 -6.56 -1.74
C VAL A 68 -0.24 -6.23 -3.19
N THR A 69 -1.25 -6.24 -4.06
CA THR A 69 -1.13 -5.96 -5.50
C THR A 69 -1.90 -4.72 -5.91
N ALA A 70 -2.96 -4.35 -5.19
CA ALA A 70 -3.64 -3.08 -5.41
C ALA A 70 -4.10 -2.41 -4.11
N VAL A 71 -4.12 -1.08 -4.13
CA VAL A 71 -4.74 -0.26 -3.10
C VAL A 71 -5.67 0.76 -3.74
N ASP A 72 -6.95 0.74 -3.37
CA ASP A 72 -7.95 1.72 -3.80
C ASP A 72 -8.52 2.43 -2.57
N LEU A 73 -8.16 3.71 -2.45
CA LEU A 73 -8.64 4.62 -1.43
C LEU A 73 -9.41 5.78 -2.05
N SER A 74 -9.95 5.60 -3.26
CA SER A 74 -10.69 6.67 -3.92
C SER A 74 -11.88 7.13 -3.10
N ASN A 75 -12.15 8.44 -3.13
CA ASN A 75 -13.31 9.06 -2.47
C ASN A 75 -13.36 8.86 -0.94
N ALA A 76 -12.24 8.56 -0.29
CA ALA A 76 -12.16 8.26 1.13
C ALA A 76 -12.10 9.51 2.04
N LEU A 77 -12.12 10.72 1.46
CA LEU A 77 -11.97 11.99 2.18
C LEU A 77 -10.67 12.08 3.01
N LEU A 78 -9.64 11.34 2.60
CA LEU A 78 -8.33 11.36 3.24
C LEU A 78 -7.59 12.67 2.94
N ALA A 79 -6.78 13.13 3.87
CA ALA A 79 -5.92 14.29 3.69
C ALA A 79 -4.50 14.03 4.21
N GLY A 80 -3.49 14.64 3.61
CA GLY A 80 -2.09 14.50 4.06
C GLY A 80 -1.08 14.43 2.92
N PRO A 81 0.18 14.08 3.22
CA PRO A 81 1.23 13.89 2.22
C PRO A 81 0.97 12.65 1.35
N PHE A 82 1.66 12.56 0.22
CA PHE A 82 1.64 11.34 -0.59
C PHE A 82 2.14 10.13 0.23
N PRO A 83 1.42 9.00 0.28
CA PRO A 83 1.77 7.83 1.08
C PRO A 83 2.92 7.03 0.45
N SER A 84 4.14 7.59 0.46
CA SER A 84 5.33 7.02 -0.18
C SER A 84 5.74 5.62 0.31
N PHE A 85 5.28 5.21 1.50
CA PHE A 85 5.47 3.85 1.99
C PHE A 85 4.77 2.79 1.13
N LEU A 86 3.70 3.15 0.39
CA LEU A 86 3.09 2.25 -0.60
C LEU A 86 4.08 1.88 -1.72
N CYS A 87 5.04 2.75 -2.03
CA CYS A 87 6.06 2.45 -3.04
C CYS A 87 7.07 1.38 -2.58
N ARG A 88 7.09 1.03 -1.29
CA ARG A 88 7.93 -0.07 -0.77
C ARG A 88 7.30 -1.45 -0.98
N ILE A 89 6.01 -1.51 -1.28
CA ILE A 89 5.31 -2.74 -1.65
C ILE A 89 5.68 -3.06 -3.10
N GLN A 90 6.61 -4.00 -3.29
CA GLN A 90 7.18 -4.29 -4.61
C GLN A 90 6.18 -4.92 -5.58
N THR A 91 5.18 -5.59 -5.05
CA THR A 91 4.10 -6.27 -5.80
C THR A 91 2.93 -5.37 -6.12
N LEU A 92 2.91 -4.14 -5.60
CA LEU A 92 1.84 -3.18 -5.88
C LEU A 92 1.92 -2.80 -7.37
N THR A 93 0.85 -3.04 -8.10
CA THR A 93 0.71 -2.73 -9.53
C THR A 93 -0.40 -1.71 -9.80
N SER A 94 -1.28 -1.46 -8.82
CA SER A 94 -2.39 -0.51 -8.95
C SER A 94 -2.57 0.30 -7.67
N LEU A 95 -2.68 1.62 -7.81
CA LEU A 95 -2.90 2.55 -6.70
C LEU A 95 -3.86 3.65 -7.13
N SER A 96 -4.98 3.76 -6.43
CA SER A 96 -5.98 4.82 -6.63
C SER A 96 -6.13 5.66 -5.37
N LEU A 97 -5.83 6.96 -5.48
CA LEU A 97 -6.01 7.96 -4.43
C LEU A 97 -7.00 9.06 -4.87
N PHE A 98 -7.77 8.80 -5.92
CA PHE A 98 -8.65 9.77 -6.57
C PHE A 98 -9.65 10.40 -5.58
N ASN A 99 -9.98 11.67 -5.81
CA ASN A 99 -10.94 12.43 -5.01
C ASN A 99 -10.64 12.45 -3.49
N ASN A 100 -9.36 12.56 -3.13
CA ASN A 100 -8.90 12.85 -1.78
C ASN A 100 -8.22 14.23 -1.73
N SER A 101 -7.83 14.65 -0.53
CA SER A 101 -7.04 15.87 -0.29
C SER A 101 -5.57 15.54 -0.01
N ILE A 102 -4.99 14.65 -0.82
CA ILE A 102 -3.59 14.24 -0.71
C ILE A 102 -2.72 15.28 -1.41
N ASN A 103 -2.24 16.28 -0.68
CA ASN A 103 -1.42 17.36 -1.20
C ASN A 103 -0.49 17.88 -0.09
N SER A 104 0.83 17.70 -0.24
CA SER A 104 1.83 18.79 -0.15
C SER A 104 3.27 18.31 0.10
N PHE A 105 4.15 18.73 -0.81
CA PHE A 105 5.54 19.19 -0.61
C PHE A 105 6.51 18.36 0.24
N LEU A 106 7.25 17.46 -0.42
CA LEU A 106 8.66 17.76 -0.69
C LEU A 106 9.12 17.01 -1.95
N PHE A 107 9.38 17.81 -2.99
CA PHE A 107 9.90 17.40 -4.27
C PHE A 107 11.36 16.99 -4.09
N TYR A 108 11.66 15.70 -4.10
CA TYR A 108 12.94 15.24 -4.62
C TYR A 108 12.66 14.28 -5.77
N LEU A 109 12.68 14.89 -6.95
CA LEU A 109 13.03 14.34 -8.27
C LEU A 109 11.86 13.86 -9.17
N LEU A 110 11.38 14.84 -9.98
CA LEU A 110 10.82 14.77 -11.36
C LEU A 110 9.42 14.11 -11.51
N PHE A 111 8.43 14.58 -12.29
CA PHE A 111 8.38 15.35 -13.54
C PHE A 111 7.06 16.16 -13.70
N GLN A 112 7.14 17.09 -14.67
CA GLN A 112 6.17 17.99 -15.32
C GLN A 112 4.74 18.18 -14.77
N PHE A 113 4.49 19.45 -14.44
CA PHE A 113 3.20 20.12 -14.54
C PHE A 113 2.56 19.90 -15.92
N GLU A 114 1.36 19.33 -15.94
CA GLU A 114 0.36 19.64 -16.95
C GLU A 114 -0.93 20.01 -16.19
N GLN A 115 -1.13 21.33 -16.12
CA GLN A 115 -2.08 22.23 -15.43
C GLN A 115 -3.23 21.76 -14.51
N ASP A 116 -3.62 20.48 -14.39
CA ASP A 116 -4.80 20.09 -13.58
C ASP A 116 -4.63 18.81 -12.72
N ALA A 117 -3.47 18.15 -12.79
CA ALA A 117 -3.21 16.91 -12.04
C ALA A 117 -1.77 16.83 -11.51
N VAL A 118 -1.62 16.31 -10.28
CA VAL A 118 -0.32 15.89 -9.73
C VAL A 118 -0.17 14.39 -9.98
N ILE A 119 0.92 14.01 -10.63
CA ILE A 119 1.27 12.61 -10.90
C ILE A 119 2.34 12.19 -9.89
N ALA A 120 2.07 11.14 -9.13
CA ALA A 120 3.07 10.51 -8.26
C ALA A 120 3.39 9.11 -8.80
N CYS A 121 4.68 8.74 -8.77
CA CYS A 121 5.15 7.49 -9.35
C CYS A 121 5.67 6.53 -8.27
N CYS A 122 4.97 5.44 -7.99
CA CYS A 122 5.52 4.30 -7.25
C CYS A 122 6.00 3.27 -8.27
N ASN A 123 7.31 3.01 -8.36
CA ASN A 123 7.87 1.96 -9.24
C ASN A 123 7.33 1.96 -10.70
N CYS A 124 7.02 3.14 -11.27
CA CYS A 124 6.39 3.37 -12.59
C CYS A 124 4.84 3.31 -12.67
N ILE A 125 4.11 3.16 -11.56
CA ILE A 125 2.64 3.39 -11.53
C ILE A 125 2.38 4.89 -11.51
N VAL A 126 1.74 5.41 -12.55
CA VAL A 126 1.27 6.80 -12.62
C VAL A 126 -0.01 6.91 -11.79
N VAL A 127 0.05 7.60 -10.65
CA VAL A 127 -1.12 7.82 -9.77
C VAL A 127 -1.64 9.24 -9.96
N ALA A 128 -2.92 9.35 -10.33
CA ALA A 128 -3.64 10.63 -10.39
C ALA A 128 -4.27 10.94 -9.02
N ILE A 129 -4.04 12.16 -8.50
CA ILE A 129 -4.50 12.55 -7.15
C ILE A 129 -5.48 13.74 -7.11
N SER A 130 -5.97 14.24 -8.26
CA SER A 130 -6.81 15.45 -8.33
C SER A 130 -8.32 15.18 -8.40
N LYS A 131 -9.11 16.09 -7.79
CA LYS A 131 -10.59 16.07 -7.73
C LYS A 131 -11.28 16.50 -9.03
N HIS A 132 -10.52 17.00 -10.00
CA HIS A 132 -11.03 17.67 -11.20
C HIS A 132 -10.66 16.95 -12.51
N ILE A 133 -10.77 15.62 -12.54
CA ILE A 133 -10.32 14.81 -13.67
C ILE A 133 -11.49 13.98 -14.23
N SER A 134 -12.30 14.58 -15.10
CA SER A 134 -13.32 13.86 -15.88
C SER A 134 -12.92 13.62 -17.35
N SER A 135 -11.66 13.82 -17.77
CA SER A 135 -11.31 13.75 -19.20
C SER A 135 -9.88 13.27 -19.57
N PHE A 136 -9.27 12.34 -18.83
CA PHE A 136 -8.06 11.68 -19.32
C PHE A 136 -8.38 10.35 -20.03
N THR A 137 -8.83 10.46 -21.27
CA THR A 137 -8.67 9.43 -22.30
C THR A 137 -7.32 9.64 -22.98
N HIS A 138 -6.23 9.34 -22.28
CA HIS A 138 -4.92 9.18 -22.92
C HIS A 138 -4.48 7.71 -22.79
N PRO A 139 -4.16 7.04 -23.91
CA PRO A 139 -3.92 5.60 -23.93
C PRO A 139 -2.71 5.15 -23.09
N LEU A 140 -1.82 6.06 -22.69
CA LEU A 140 -0.67 5.75 -21.83
C LEU A 140 -1.03 5.63 -20.33
N ILE A 141 -2.21 6.10 -19.91
CA ILE A 141 -2.67 6.04 -18.51
C ILE A 141 -3.45 4.73 -18.23
N GLN A 142 -3.81 3.99 -19.29
CA GLN A 142 -4.43 2.66 -19.21
C GLN A 142 -3.42 1.51 -19.01
N LEU A 143 -2.11 1.79 -19.05
CA LEU A 143 -1.07 0.77 -18.95
C LEU A 143 -0.69 0.47 -17.49
N GLY A 144 -1.69 0.05 -16.72
CA GLY A 144 -1.53 -0.96 -15.67
C GLY A 144 -1.59 -2.38 -16.25
N LYS A 145 -1.17 -2.56 -17.51
CA LYS A 145 -1.09 -3.86 -18.19
C LYS A 145 0.30 -4.03 -18.79
N THR A 146 1.04 -4.97 -18.20
CA THR A 146 2.07 -5.81 -18.84
C THR A 146 3.03 -5.09 -19.80
N VAL A 147 4.25 -4.83 -19.32
CA VAL A 147 5.44 -4.75 -20.19
C VAL A 147 5.76 -6.17 -20.65
N GLU A 148 4.96 -6.71 -21.57
CA GLU A 148 5.34 -7.82 -22.45
C GLU A 148 5.16 -7.31 -23.88
N GLY A 149 6.24 -7.33 -24.67
CA GLY A 149 6.19 -7.07 -26.11
C GLY A 149 6.70 -5.70 -26.54
N ILE A 150 7.99 -5.46 -26.37
CA ILE A 150 8.75 -4.67 -27.35
C ILE A 150 9.72 -5.64 -28.04
N GLU A 151 9.17 -6.52 -28.85
CA GLU A 151 9.89 -7.07 -29.99
C GLU A 151 9.02 -6.81 -31.22
N HIS A 152 9.68 -6.27 -32.25
CA HIS A 152 9.13 -5.86 -33.54
C HIS A 152 8.25 -4.61 -33.52
N LEU A 153 8.84 -3.48 -33.93
CA LEU A 153 8.62 -2.96 -35.27
C LEU A 153 9.73 -1.94 -35.63
N VAL A 154 10.27 -2.17 -36.83
CA VAL A 154 11.05 -1.24 -37.67
C VAL A 154 10.24 0.02 -37.96
#